data_AF-A0A8J7B714-F1
#
_entry.id   AF-A0A8J7B714-F1
#
_cell.length_a   1.000
_cell.length_b   1.000
_cell.length_c   1.000
_cell.angle_alpha   90.00
_cell.angle_beta   90.00
_cell.angle_gamma   90.00
#
_symmetry.space_group_name_H-M   'P 1'
#
loop_
_entity.id
_entity.type
_entity.pdbx_description
1 polymer ?
#
loop_
_entity_poly.entity_id
_entity_poly.type
_entity_poly.pdbx_seq_one_letter_code
_entity_poly.pdbx_strand_id
1 'polypeptide(L)' 'MLTEQSNTLECPQCGKKVLVQENGTKYTCLWCDFNRDLTPVLKTADKTLPFFSVLALMAFVLLFLL' A
#
# COMPACT_ATOMS: atom_id res chain seq x y z
N MET A 1 37.04 -8.27 -15.24
CA MET A 1 36.23 -8.14 -14.01
C MET A 1 34.93 -7.47 -14.42
N LEU A 2 33.82 -8.22 -14.51
CA LEU A 2 32.49 -7.69 -14.81
C LEU A 2 31.60 -8.05 -13.62
N THR A 3 31.32 -7.08 -12.76
CA THR A 3 30.33 -7.19 -11.69
C THR A 3 28.94 -7.03 -12.31
N GLU A 4 28.31 -8.14 -12.72
CA GLU A 4 26.88 -8.19 -12.97
C GLU A 4 26.15 -8.06 -11.62
N GLN A 5 25.61 -6.87 -11.35
CA GLN A 5 24.68 -6.63 -10.26
C GLN A 5 23.31 -7.22 -10.66
N SER A 6 23.26 -8.54 -10.85
CA SER A 6 22.00 -9.25 -11.02
C SER A 6 21.24 -9.13 -9.70
N ASN A 7 20.20 -8.29 -9.66
CA ASN A 7 19.18 -8.28 -8.61
C ASN A 7 18.42 -9.61 -8.65
N THR A 8 19.12 -10.68 -8.32
CA THR A 8 18.55 -12.02 -8.24
C THR A 8 17.79 -12.06 -6.93
N LEU A 9 16.52 -11.69 -6.99
CA LEU A 9 15.63 -11.69 -5.83
C LEU A 9 15.46 -13.14 -5.36
N GLU A 10 16.12 -13.46 -4.25
CA GLU A 10 15.97 -14.72 -3.54
C GLU A 10 14.66 -14.71 -2.76
N CYS A 11 13.89 -15.81 -2.82
CA CYS A 11 12.69 -15.93 -2.02
C CYS A 11 13.06 -15.97 -0.53
N PRO A 12 12.54 -15.06 0.32
CA PRO A 12 12.90 -14.99 1.74
C PRO A 12 12.41 -16.22 2.55
N GLN A 13 11.47 -16.98 2.01
CA GLN A 13 10.91 -18.16 2.69
C GLN A 13 11.70 -19.44 2.40
N CYS A 14 12.22 -19.61 1.18
CA CYS A 14 12.88 -20.86 0.76
C CYS A 14 14.31 -20.67 0.24
N GLY A 15 14.80 -19.43 0.08
CA GLY A 15 16.14 -19.10 -0.40
C GLY A 15 16.37 -19.37 -1.89
N LYS A 16 15.33 -19.75 -2.66
CA LYS A 16 15.46 -20.06 -4.08
C LYS A 16 15.30 -18.83 -4.96
N LYS A 17 16.09 -18.76 -6.03
CA LYS A 17 16.19 -17.67 -7.00
C LYS A 17 15.08 -17.72 -8.05
N VAL A 18 13.82 -17.81 -7.61
CA VAL A 18 12.65 -17.97 -8.49
C VAL A 18 11.49 -17.10 -8.04
N LEU A 19 11.76 -15.83 -7.73
CA LEU A 19 10.72 -14.82 -7.58
C LEU A 19 10.36 -14.28 -8.97
N VAL A 20 9.14 -14.54 -9.42
CA VAL A 20 8.61 -14.01 -10.69
C VAL A 20 7.73 -12.81 -10.38
N GLN A 21 8.01 -11.70 -11.05
CA GLN A 21 7.20 -10.49 -10.94
C GLN A 21 5.96 -10.65 -11.82
N GLU A 22 4.82 -10.99 -11.21
CA GLU A 22 3.52 -10.95 -11.89
C GLU A 22 3.06 -9.49 -11.93
N ASN A 23 3.09 -8.87 -13.12
CA ASN A 23 2.51 -7.53 -13.38
C ASN A 23 3.10 -6.35 -12.59
N GLY A 24 4.37 -6.42 -12.21
CA GLY A 24 5.07 -5.28 -11.59
C GLY A 24 4.81 -5.10 -10.09
N THR A 25 3.65 -5.51 -9.60
CA THR A 25 3.19 -5.25 -8.22
C THR A 25 3.11 -6.49 -7.34
N LYS A 26 3.25 -7.70 -7.90
CA LYS A 26 3.14 -8.95 -7.17
C LYS A 26 4.36 -9.82 -7.39
N TYR A 27 4.89 -10.37 -6.31
CA TYR A 27 6.00 -11.33 -6.35
C TYR A 27 5.50 -12.68 -5.89
N THR A 28 5.58 -13.67 -6.78
CA THR A 28 5.22 -15.05 -6.50
C THR A 28 6.47 -15.93 -6.62
N CYS A 29 6.73 -16.76 -5.61
CA CYS A 29 7.75 -17.79 -5.72
C CYS A 29 7.17 -19.03 -6.41
N LEU A 30 7.87 -19.59 -7.40
CA LEU A 30 7.40 -20.80 -8.10
C LEU A 30 7.69 -22.11 -7.35
N TRP A 31 8.50 -22.05 -6.28
CA TRP A 31 8.95 -23.24 -5.54
C TRP A 31 8.23 -23.44 -4.21
N CYS A 32 7.61 -22.40 -3.68
CA CYS A 32 6.82 -22.44 -2.46
C CYS A 32 5.63 -21.49 -2.61
N ASP A 33 4.59 -21.65 -1.81
CA ASP A 33 3.40 -20.77 -1.78
C ASP A 33 3.66 -19.34 -1.26
N PHE A 34 4.87 -18.80 -1.46
CA PHE A 34 5.20 -17.43 -1.09
C PHE A 34 4.65 -16.47 -2.16
N ASN A 35 3.69 -15.65 -1.75
CA ASN A 35 3.11 -14.57 -2.56
C ASN A 35 3.15 -13.28 -1.74
N ARG A 36 3.69 -12.21 -2.31
CA ARG A 36 3.69 -10.86 -1.73
C ARG A 36 3.16 -9.85 -2.72
N ASP A 37 2.01 -9.28 -2.39
CA ASP A 37 1.46 -8.10 -3.04
C ASP A 37 2.15 -6.84 -2.47
N LEU A 38 2.80 -6.07 -3.34
CA LEU A 38 3.38 -4.75 -3.03
C LEU A 38 2.47 -3.62 -3.51
N THR A 39 1.26 -3.95 -3.97
CA THR A 39 0.25 -2.99 -4.34
C THR A 39 0.05 -2.03 -3.16
N PRO A 40 0.43 -0.74 -3.28
CA PRO A 40 0.17 0.20 -2.20
C PRO A 40 -1.34 0.24 -2.07
N VAL A 41 -1.85 -0.14 -0.90
CA VAL A 41 -3.25 0.08 -0.57
C VAL A 41 -3.43 1.58 -0.70
N LEU A 42 -3.99 2.03 -1.83
CA LEU A 42 -4.49 3.39 -1.96
C LEU A 42 -5.46 3.49 -0.80
N LYS A 43 -5.03 4.15 0.28
CA LYS A 43 -5.94 4.59 1.33
C LYS A 43 -6.90 5.51 0.61
N THR A 44 -8.01 4.96 0.14
CA THR A 44 -9.17 5.71 -0.30
C THR A 44 -9.34 6.73 0.80
N ALA A 45 -9.13 8.01 0.47
CA ALA A 45 -9.25 9.09 1.42
C ALA A 45 -10.71 9.07 1.87
N ASP A 46 -10.94 8.36 2.97
CA ASP A 46 -12.24 8.22 3.57
C ASP A 46 -12.60 9.64 4.01
N LYS A 47 -13.43 10.31 3.21
CA LYS A 47 -13.99 11.63 3.53
C LYS A 47 -15.01 11.45 4.66
N THR A 48 -14.58 10.86 5.76
CA THR A 48 -15.27 10.97 7.04
C THR A 48 -14.95 12.37 7.53
N LEU A 49 -15.83 13.32 7.19
CA LEU A 49 -15.78 14.67 7.75
C LEU A 49 -15.84 14.52 9.28
N PRO A 50 -14.83 14.98 10.02
CA PRO A 50 -14.78 14.80 11.46
C PRO A 50 -16.01 15.49 12.09
N PHE A 51 -16.60 14.86 13.10
CA PHE A 51 -17.81 15.36 13.79
C PHE A 51 -17.66 16.83 14.25
N PHE A 52 -16.44 17.24 14.58
CA PHE A 52 -16.07 18.62 14.90
C PHE A 52 -16.34 19.63 13.77
N SER A 53 -16.24 19.22 12.50
CA SER A 53 -16.55 20.06 11.34
C SER A 53 -18.04 20.37 11.25
N VAL A 54 -18.90 19.42 11.61
CA VAL A 54 -20.36 19.61 11.63
C VAL A 54 -20.76 20.50 12.81
N LEU A 55 -20.18 20.26 13.99
CA LEU A 55 -20.42 21.08 15.18
C LEU A 55 -19.99 22.55 14.97
N ALA A 56 -18.84 22.78 14.33
CA ALA A 56 -18.34 24.12 14.04
C ALA A 56 -19.25 24.88 13.06
N LEU A 57 -19.76 24.21 12.02
CA LEU A 57 -20.72 24.81 11.08
C LEU A 57 -22.02 25.22 11.78
N MET A 58 -22.56 24.36 12.64
CA MET A 58 -23.80 24.64 13.38
C MET A 58 -23.64 25.83 14.32
N ALA A 59 -22.51 25.91 15.04
CA ALA A 59 -22.21 27.02 15.93
C ALA A 59 -22.08 28.35 15.17
N PHE A 60 -21.44 28.34 13.99
CA PHE A 60 -21.27 29.53 13.16
C PHE A 60 -22.61 30.09 12.66
N VAL A 61 -23.52 29.21 12.20
CA VAL A 61 -24.85 29.61 11.75
C VAL A 61 -25.69 30.19 12.89
N LEU A 62 -25.64 29.58 14.09
CA LEU A 62 -26.33 30.08 15.28
C LEU A 62 -25.84 31.48 15.69
N LEU A 63 -24.54 31.72 15.61
CA LEU A 63 -23.93 33.01 15.99
C LEU A 63 -24.26 34.11 14.98
N PHE A 64 -24.44 33.76 13.70
CA PHE A 64 -24.82 34.72 12.65
C PHE A 64 -26.32 35.08 12.67
N LEU A 65 -27.16 34.23 13.26
CA LEU A 65 -28.60 34.44 13.39
C LEU A 65 -29.01 35.13 14.70
N LEU A 66 -28.08 35.29 15.64
CA LEU A 66 -28.27 35.93 16.94
C LEU A 66 -27.83 37.39 16.90
#